data_AF-A0A352YW33-F1
#
_entry.id   AF-A0A352YW33-F1
#
_cell.length_a   1.000
_cell.length_b   1.000
_cell.length_c   1.000
_cell.angle_alpha   90.00
_cell.angle_beta   90.00
_cell.angle_gamma   90.00
#
_symmetry.space_group_name_H-M   'P 1'
#
loop_
_entity.id
_entity.type
_entity.pdbx_description
1 polymer ?
#
loop_
_entity_poly.entity_id
_entity_poly.type
_entity_poly.pdbx_seq_one_letter_code
_entity_poly.pdbx_strand_id
1 'polypeptide(L)'
;MKESQNQQQLKSPQQWGLIILRIIIGWHFLYEGIVKLLDPGWSAESYLANTNGLFSGIFHVMASDPATMSVVNLLNIWGLILIGLALFLGIFARPAVWSGILLLFFYYIAYLPFHGKNFGAIQEGHYLFVDKTFIELVTLSVLALFPGTLNIGLWNLLKKAVSRIRKTRIHIIGEPQTVPTDTGAVKSRREMVKNLAFIPLLGAFGWAFSGNKKYSGADAFSGSTFTLDQKSLSEIEGQMPLGVLFKGKPPISRLILGQNILSGTAHARDLIYARSLFRAYNNEKKIIETYLLAEKAGINLFYMSPILQTYMKIYGKNIQTWANVVPEKNDIYSEVDKLIDQGIDYILIRGATVDNRINEGAIDVIAKCIDHIKRQGYPAGLGAHTVQALIACEE
;
A
#
# COMPACT_ATOMS: atom_id res chain seq x y z
N MET A 1 5.45 51.76 25.26
CA MET A 1 5.54 50.55 24.43
C MET A 1 6.15 49.40 25.21
N LYS A 2 5.33 48.51 25.75
CA LYS A 2 5.67 47.12 26.09
C LYS A 2 4.33 46.40 26.16
N GLU A 3 3.82 46.02 24.99
CA GLU A 3 2.69 45.10 24.93
C GLU A 3 3.11 43.82 25.64
N SER A 4 2.48 43.59 26.79
CA SER A 4 2.49 42.31 27.47
C SER A 4 1.89 41.29 26.51
N GLN A 5 2.73 40.57 25.78
CA GLN A 5 2.34 39.37 25.06
C GLN A 5 1.77 38.39 26.09
N ASN A 6 0.44 38.37 26.13
CA ASN A 6 -0.36 37.46 26.92
C ASN A 6 -0.16 36.06 26.31
N GLN A 7 0.94 35.38 26.67
CA GLN A 7 1.14 33.98 26.31
C GLN A 7 0.10 33.17 27.08
N GLN A 8 -1.07 32.95 26.48
CA GLN A 8 -2.08 32.04 27.01
C GLN A 8 -1.43 30.67 27.23
N GLN A 9 -1.13 30.37 28.49
CA GLN A 9 -0.58 29.08 28.87
C GLN A 9 -1.63 28.01 28.62
N LEU A 10 -1.29 27.02 27.78
CA LEU A 10 -2.14 25.87 27.51
C LEU A 10 -2.59 25.21 28.81
N LYS A 11 -3.89 24.89 28.92
CA LYS A 11 -4.45 24.20 30.09
C LYS A 11 -3.81 22.81 30.22
N SER A 12 -3.72 22.30 31.45
CA SER A 12 -3.07 21.00 31.72
C SER A 12 -3.58 19.83 30.86
N PRO A 13 -4.89 19.68 30.58
CA PRO A 13 -5.38 18.62 29.68
C PRO A 13 -4.91 18.80 28.23
N GLN A 14 -4.88 20.05 27.73
CA GLN A 14 -4.41 20.36 26.36
C GLN A 14 -2.93 20.00 26.19
N GLN A 15 -2.11 20.27 27.22
CA GLN A 15 -0.70 19.88 27.21
C GLN A 15 -0.53 18.35 27.19
N TRP A 16 -1.31 17.62 27.97
CA TRP A 16 -1.27 16.15 27.97
C TRP A 16 -1.71 15.56 26.64
N GLY A 17 -2.77 16.09 26.02
CA GLY A 17 -3.21 15.68 24.69
C GLY A 17 -2.10 15.80 23.64
N LEU A 18 -1.40 16.94 23.60
CA LEU A 18 -0.30 17.16 22.66
C LEU A 18 0.93 16.28 22.94
N ILE A 19 1.23 15.98 24.20
CA ILE A 19 2.32 15.06 24.57
C ILE A 19 1.98 13.64 24.12
N ILE A 20 0.77 13.16 24.40
CA ILE A 20 0.30 11.83 23.99
C ILE A 20 0.32 11.72 22.47
N LEU A 21 -0.23 12.72 21.77
CA LEU A 21 -0.24 12.77 20.31
C LEU A 21 1.18 12.67 19.73
N ARG A 22 2.12 13.45 20.26
CA ARG A 22 3.54 13.37 19.86
C ARG A 22 4.11 11.96 20.05
N ILE A 23 3.82 11.32 21.20
CA ILE A 23 4.34 9.99 21.50
C ILE A 23 3.72 8.93 20.57
N ILE A 24 2.43 9.04 20.25
CA ILE A 24 1.75 8.14 19.29
C ILE A 24 2.36 8.27 17.88
N ILE A 25 2.59 9.50 17.42
CA ILE A 25 3.25 9.72 16.12
C ILE A 25 4.69 9.19 16.15
N GLY A 26 5.43 9.47 17.23
CA GLY A 26 6.79 8.95 17.40
C GLY A 26 6.84 7.43 17.44
N TRP A 27 5.85 6.79 18.07
CA TRP A 27 5.66 5.34 18.06
C TRP A 27 5.50 4.82 16.64
N HIS A 28 4.62 5.43 15.85
CA HIS A 28 4.33 5.02 14.49
C HIS A 28 5.58 5.10 13.59
N PHE A 29 6.26 6.25 13.57
CA PHE A 29 7.53 6.42 12.85
C PHE A 29 8.60 5.40 13.28
N LEU A 30 8.72 5.16 14.60
CA LEU A 30 9.71 4.23 15.13
C LEU A 30 9.41 2.79 14.71
N TYR A 31 8.14 2.37 14.79
CA TYR A 31 7.70 1.06 14.36
C TYR A 31 8.00 0.85 12.87
N GLU A 32 7.59 1.79 12.03
CA GLU A 32 7.80 1.76 10.59
C GLU A 32 9.28 1.65 10.22
N GLY A 33 10.16 2.38 10.90
CA GLY A 33 11.60 2.32 10.67
C GLY A 33 12.23 1.00 11.12
N ILE A 34 11.80 0.46 12.27
CA ILE A 34 12.32 -0.82 12.79
C ILE A 34 11.90 -1.99 11.90
N VAL A 35 10.65 -2.03 11.43
CA VAL A 35 10.18 -3.08 10.51
C VAL A 35 11.03 -3.08 9.24
N LYS A 36 11.31 -1.91 8.66
CA LYS A 36 12.18 -1.79 7.47
C LYS A 36 13.63 -2.19 7.74
N LEU A 37 14.15 -1.93 8.94
CA LEU A 37 15.50 -2.34 9.34
C LEU A 37 15.62 -3.87 9.49
N LEU A 38 14.55 -4.54 9.92
CA LEU A 38 14.54 -5.97 10.18
C LEU A 38 14.21 -6.82 8.95
N ASP A 39 13.67 -6.22 7.89
CA ASP A 39 13.44 -6.88 6.60
C ASP A 39 14.68 -6.73 5.70
N PRO A 40 15.48 -7.79 5.49
CA PRO A 40 16.68 -7.72 4.67
C PRO A 40 16.40 -7.45 3.19
N GLY A 41 15.17 -7.67 2.73
CA GLY A 41 14.74 -7.44 1.35
C GLY A 41 14.08 -6.08 1.12
N TRP A 42 13.96 -5.25 2.14
CA TRP A 42 13.24 -3.98 2.01
C TRP A 42 13.99 -2.97 1.14
N SER A 43 13.29 -2.37 0.17
CA SER A 43 13.80 -1.31 -0.69
C SER A 43 12.68 -0.35 -1.09
N ALA A 44 12.98 0.95 -1.14
CA ALA A 44 12.06 1.97 -1.65
C ALA A 44 11.97 1.98 -3.19
N GLU A 45 12.78 1.20 -3.90
CA GLU A 45 12.82 1.15 -5.37
C GLU A 45 11.43 0.91 -5.96
N SER A 46 10.72 -0.09 -5.46
CA SER A 46 9.38 -0.44 -5.93
C SER A 46 8.38 0.69 -5.68
N TYR A 47 8.48 1.36 -4.53
CA TYR A 47 7.66 2.52 -4.22
C TYR A 47 7.91 3.65 -5.21
N LEU A 48 9.17 3.94 -5.55
CA LEU A 48 9.56 5.03 -6.43
C LEU A 48 9.29 4.74 -7.91
N ALA A 49 9.61 3.53 -8.37
CA ALA A 49 9.45 3.11 -9.77
C ALA A 49 8.00 3.10 -10.25
N ASN A 50 7.04 2.92 -9.34
CA ASN A 50 5.61 2.90 -9.66
C ASN A 50 4.90 4.23 -9.33
N THR A 51 5.64 5.30 -9.02
CA THR A 51 5.05 6.62 -8.75
C THR A 51 4.34 7.18 -9.98
N ASN A 52 3.17 7.78 -9.73
CA ASN A 52 2.33 8.40 -10.75
C ASN A 52 1.95 9.81 -10.28
N GLY A 53 2.30 10.84 -11.06
CA GLY A 53 2.05 12.24 -10.69
C GLY A 53 3.02 13.22 -11.32
N LEU A 54 2.91 14.50 -10.93
CA LEU A 54 3.72 15.61 -11.48
C LEU A 54 5.23 15.43 -11.31
N PHE A 55 5.66 14.70 -10.29
CA PHE A 55 7.08 14.49 -9.95
C PHE A 55 7.59 13.07 -10.25
N SER A 56 6.80 12.24 -10.96
CA SER A 56 7.17 10.82 -11.21
C SER A 56 8.53 10.68 -11.89
N GLY A 57 8.87 11.55 -12.84
CA GLY A 57 10.16 11.50 -13.53
C GLY A 57 11.37 11.62 -12.59
N ILE A 58 11.28 12.44 -11.54
CA ILE A 58 12.37 12.56 -10.55
C ILE A 58 12.48 11.27 -9.74
N PHE A 59 11.35 10.72 -9.28
CA PHE A 59 11.31 9.48 -8.52
C PHE A 59 11.77 8.27 -9.33
N HIS A 60 11.45 8.20 -10.62
CA HIS A 60 11.92 7.15 -11.54
C HIS A 60 13.42 7.23 -11.74
N VAL A 61 13.99 8.43 -11.89
CA VAL A 61 15.46 8.62 -11.97
C VAL A 61 16.11 8.18 -10.67
N MET A 62 15.56 8.56 -9.52
CA MET A 62 16.04 8.12 -8.22
C MET A 62 16.00 6.60 -8.05
N ALA A 63 14.98 5.93 -8.61
CA ALA A 63 14.85 4.47 -8.60
C ALA A 63 15.86 3.77 -9.52
N SER A 64 16.24 4.41 -10.63
CA SER A 64 17.14 3.82 -11.62
C SER A 64 18.63 3.85 -11.26
N ASP A 65 19.04 4.75 -10.35
CA ASP A 65 20.44 4.89 -9.94
C ASP A 65 20.73 4.13 -8.62
N PRO A 66 21.61 3.09 -8.62
CA PRO A 66 21.91 2.30 -7.43
C PRO A 66 22.51 3.10 -6.26
N ALA A 67 23.31 4.14 -6.56
CA ALA A 67 23.94 4.97 -5.54
C ALA A 67 22.89 5.83 -4.82
N THR A 68 22.05 6.52 -5.58
CA THR A 68 20.90 7.27 -5.05
C THR A 68 19.94 6.35 -4.29
N MET A 69 19.69 5.12 -4.78
CA MET A 69 18.81 4.20 -4.08
C MET A 69 19.31 3.78 -2.71
N SER A 70 20.61 3.54 -2.58
CA SER A 70 21.22 3.21 -1.30
C SER A 70 21.04 4.34 -0.28
N VAL A 71 21.17 5.60 -0.71
CA VAL A 71 20.94 6.77 0.13
C VAL A 71 19.48 6.89 0.54
N VAL A 72 18.54 6.71 -0.40
CA VAL A 72 17.10 6.77 -0.12
C VAL A 72 16.68 5.69 0.86
N ASN A 73 17.17 4.45 0.69
CA ASN A 73 16.87 3.35 1.60
C ASN A 73 17.39 3.65 3.00
N LEU A 74 18.63 4.13 3.11
CA LEU A 74 19.23 4.55 4.37
C LEU A 74 18.40 5.66 5.05
N LEU A 75 18.01 6.69 4.31
CA LEU A 75 17.22 7.82 4.82
C LEU A 75 15.81 7.39 5.26
N ASN A 76 15.17 6.48 4.55
CA ASN A 76 13.86 5.96 4.95
C ASN A 76 13.96 5.14 6.23
N ILE A 77 14.91 4.21 6.33
CA ILE A 77 15.07 3.38 7.52
C ILE A 77 15.47 4.23 8.73
N TRP A 78 16.61 4.92 8.63
CA TRP A 78 17.18 5.65 9.77
C TRP A 78 16.48 6.97 10.03
N GLY A 79 15.96 7.65 9.01
CA GLY A 79 15.15 8.85 9.18
C GLY A 79 13.90 8.56 10.00
N LEU A 80 13.15 7.50 9.67
CA LEU A 80 11.98 7.08 10.43
C LEU A 80 12.34 6.72 11.88
N ILE A 81 13.41 5.95 12.10
CA ILE A 81 13.87 5.56 13.45
C ILE A 81 14.27 6.79 14.27
N LEU A 82 15.10 7.68 13.73
CA LEU A 82 15.62 8.84 14.44
C LEU A 82 14.52 9.87 14.74
N ILE A 83 13.64 10.14 13.78
CA ILE A 83 12.48 11.01 13.96
C ILE A 83 11.54 10.39 15.01
N GLY A 84 11.24 9.10 14.89
CA GLY A 84 10.41 8.35 15.82
C GLY A 84 10.93 8.43 17.26
N LEU A 85 12.21 8.09 17.49
CA LEU A 85 12.85 8.19 18.80
C LEU A 85 12.85 9.62 19.36
N ALA A 86 13.16 10.62 18.52
CA ALA A 86 13.20 12.01 18.91
C ALA A 86 11.82 12.53 19.37
N LEU A 87 10.76 12.19 18.64
CA LEU A 87 9.38 12.52 19.01
C LEU A 87 8.90 11.73 20.24
N PHE A 88 9.22 10.43 20.31
CA PHE A 88 8.83 9.55 21.40
C PHE A 88 9.44 9.99 22.74
N LEU A 89 10.75 10.19 22.76
CA LEU A 89 11.50 10.59 23.97
C LEU A 89 11.39 12.10 24.26
N GLY A 90 10.99 12.89 23.26
CA GLY A 90 10.95 14.34 23.35
C GLY A 90 12.34 14.98 23.38
N ILE A 91 13.31 14.40 22.66
CA ILE A 91 14.68 14.92 22.50
C ILE A 91 14.80 15.51 21.10
N PHE A 92 15.28 16.75 20.96
CA PHE A 92 15.32 17.44 19.67
C PHE A 92 14.00 17.39 18.88
N ALA A 93 12.86 17.41 19.60
CA ALA A 93 11.53 17.24 19.02
C ALA A 93 11.19 18.29 17.96
N ARG A 94 11.76 19.51 18.04
CA ARG A 94 11.53 20.57 17.04
C ARG A 94 12.11 20.22 15.66
N PRO A 95 13.42 19.92 15.52
CA PRO A 95 13.96 19.35 14.29
C PRO A 95 13.19 18.11 13.83
N ALA A 96 12.88 17.19 14.74
CA ALA A 96 12.20 15.94 14.39
C ALA A 96 10.80 16.16 13.79
N VAL A 97 10.02 17.11 14.30
CA VAL A 97 8.72 17.47 13.72
C VAL A 97 8.88 17.97 12.29
N TRP A 98 9.81 18.90 12.03
CA TRP A 98 10.02 19.43 10.68
C TRP A 98 10.56 18.38 9.71
N SER A 99 11.49 17.54 10.16
CA SER A 99 11.97 16.39 9.38
C SER A 99 10.85 15.39 9.08
N GLY A 100 9.97 15.11 10.05
CA GLY A 100 8.81 14.23 9.86
C GLY A 100 7.79 14.81 8.88
N ILE A 101 7.50 16.11 8.96
CA ILE A 101 6.64 16.81 7.99
C ILE A 101 7.24 16.70 6.58
N LEU A 102 8.53 16.98 6.43
CA LEU A 102 9.20 16.90 5.13
C LEU A 102 9.14 15.48 4.54
N LEU A 103 9.40 14.46 5.36
CA LEU A 103 9.35 13.06 4.94
C LEU A 103 7.94 12.63 4.50
N LEU A 104 6.92 12.92 5.33
CA LEU A 104 5.52 12.62 5.01
C LEU A 104 5.04 13.40 3.78
N PHE A 105 5.54 14.62 3.59
CA PHE A 105 5.23 15.41 2.41
C PHE A 105 5.75 14.70 1.16
N PHE A 106 6.99 14.19 1.17
CA PHE A 106 7.53 13.40 0.06
C PHE A 106 6.71 12.14 -0.22
N TYR A 107 6.26 11.42 0.82
CA TYR A 107 5.39 10.26 0.66
C TYR A 107 4.03 10.65 0.05
N TYR A 108 3.44 11.75 0.52
CA TYR A 108 2.14 12.20 0.03
C TYR A 108 2.20 12.63 -1.44
N ILE A 109 3.24 13.37 -1.85
CA ILE A 109 3.37 13.82 -3.25
C ILE A 109 3.77 12.70 -4.22
N ALA A 110 4.44 11.66 -3.73
CA ALA A 110 4.80 10.49 -4.54
C ALA A 110 3.54 9.74 -5.04
N TYR A 111 2.45 9.78 -4.25
CA TYR A 111 1.17 9.18 -4.57
C TYR A 111 0.00 10.07 -4.14
N LEU A 112 -0.13 11.22 -4.80
CA LEU A 112 -1.22 12.15 -4.48
C LEU A 112 -2.57 11.46 -4.69
N PRO A 113 -3.52 11.43 -3.74
CA PRO A 113 -4.78 10.72 -3.87
C PRO A 113 -5.77 11.41 -4.83
N PHE A 114 -5.44 11.56 -6.13
CA PHE A 114 -6.35 12.08 -7.16
C PHE A 114 -7.29 11.00 -7.73
N HIS A 115 -8.53 11.38 -8.04
CA HIS A 115 -9.52 10.51 -8.70
C HIS A 115 -8.93 9.78 -9.91
N GLY A 116 -8.82 8.45 -9.80
CA GLY A 116 -8.50 7.56 -10.92
C GLY A 116 -7.06 7.57 -11.44
N LYS A 117 -6.10 8.23 -10.76
CA LYS A 117 -4.70 8.36 -11.25
C LYS A 117 -3.61 7.83 -10.31
N ASN A 118 -3.97 7.20 -9.17
CA ASN A 118 -3.00 6.76 -8.15
C ASN A 118 -2.89 5.24 -8.13
N PHE A 119 -2.86 4.66 -9.32
CA PHE A 119 -2.71 3.22 -9.48
C PHE A 119 -1.24 2.90 -9.59
N GLY A 120 -0.67 2.33 -8.53
CA GLY A 120 0.78 2.09 -8.37
C GLY A 120 1.20 2.06 -6.90
N ALA A 121 0.51 2.83 -6.04
CA ALA A 121 0.53 2.66 -4.60
C ALA A 121 -0.64 1.77 -4.18
N ILE A 122 -0.31 0.72 -3.46
CA ILE A 122 -1.22 -0.13 -2.72
C ILE A 122 -1.84 0.70 -1.58
N GLN A 123 -2.83 1.56 -1.87
CA GLN A 123 -3.62 2.26 -0.84
C GLN A 123 -4.70 1.35 -0.24
N GLU A 124 -5.02 1.50 1.04
CA GLU A 124 -6.01 0.67 1.76
C GLU A 124 -7.49 1.01 1.42
N GLY A 125 -7.74 1.93 0.48
CA GLY A 125 -9.09 2.31 0.04
C GLY A 125 -9.12 3.43 -1.01
N HIS A 126 -10.34 3.85 -1.40
CA HIS A 126 -10.55 4.99 -2.30
C HIS A 126 -10.62 6.30 -1.50
N TYR A 127 -9.48 6.96 -1.31
CA TYR A 127 -9.41 8.28 -0.69
C TYR A 127 -9.64 9.39 -1.73
N LEU A 128 -10.41 10.42 -1.35
CA LEU A 128 -10.75 11.56 -2.21
C LEU A 128 -9.58 12.53 -2.38
N PHE A 129 -8.96 12.91 -1.26
CA PHE A 129 -7.78 13.79 -1.14
C PHE A 129 -7.05 13.59 0.20
N VAL A 130 -7.80 13.18 1.22
CA VAL A 130 -7.32 12.99 2.59
C VAL A 130 -7.10 11.50 2.84
N ASP A 131 -5.85 11.06 2.76
CA ASP A 131 -5.41 9.72 3.14
C ASP A 131 -4.75 9.73 4.54
N LYS A 132 -4.32 8.56 5.02
CA LYS A 132 -3.66 8.45 6.35
C LYS A 132 -2.37 9.27 6.42
N THR A 133 -1.57 9.27 5.35
CA THR A 133 -0.33 10.04 5.23
C THR A 133 -0.60 11.54 5.39
N PHE A 134 -1.64 12.05 4.73
CA PHE A 134 -2.06 13.45 4.84
C PHE A 134 -2.57 13.80 6.23
N ILE A 135 -3.37 12.92 6.85
CA ILE A 135 -3.84 13.13 8.22
C ILE A 135 -2.65 13.20 9.17
N GLU A 136 -1.67 12.30 9.04
CA GLU A 136 -0.46 12.30 9.88
C GLU A 136 0.39 13.56 9.63
N LEU A 137 0.56 13.98 8.38
CA LEU A 137 1.23 15.22 7.97
C LEU A 137 0.60 16.45 8.62
N VAL A 138 -0.73 16.59 8.51
CA VAL A 138 -1.49 17.70 9.09
C VAL A 138 -1.39 17.65 10.62
N THR A 139 -1.46 16.47 11.22
CA THR A 139 -1.35 16.29 12.67
C THR A 139 0.03 16.73 13.19
N LEU A 140 1.11 16.33 12.52
CA LEU A 140 2.47 16.80 12.80
C LEU A 140 2.61 18.32 12.60
N SER A 141 1.97 18.86 11.55
CA SER A 141 1.95 20.30 11.28
C SER A 141 1.24 21.08 12.39
N VAL A 142 0.11 20.57 12.90
CA VAL A 142 -0.59 21.14 14.06
C VAL A 142 0.31 21.08 15.30
N LEU A 143 1.02 19.97 15.51
CA LEU A 143 1.96 19.84 16.63
C LEU A 143 3.11 20.86 16.55
N ALA A 144 3.57 21.20 15.34
CA ALA A 144 4.59 22.22 15.10
C ALA A 144 4.16 23.62 15.58
N LEU A 145 2.87 23.94 15.53
CA LEU A 145 2.29 25.21 16.00
C LEU A 145 2.35 25.38 17.52
N PHE A 146 2.58 24.29 18.28
CA PHE A 146 2.65 24.30 19.74
C PHE A 146 4.05 23.94 20.26
N PRO A 147 5.09 24.76 20.00
CA PRO A 147 6.49 24.43 20.32
C PRO A 147 6.79 24.35 21.83
N GLY A 148 5.85 24.77 22.68
CA GLY A 148 5.94 24.69 24.14
C GLY A 148 5.76 23.28 24.70
N THR A 149 4.97 22.42 24.05
CA THR A 149 4.75 21.02 24.48
C THR A 149 5.81 20.07 23.92
N LEU A 150 6.43 20.41 22.79
CA LEU A 150 7.49 19.62 22.15
C LEU A 150 8.70 19.38 23.05
N ASN A 151 9.06 20.36 23.89
CA ASN A 151 10.22 20.26 24.78
C ASN A 151 9.96 19.48 26.07
N ILE A 152 8.72 19.05 26.33
CA ILE A 152 8.34 18.32 27.55
C ILE A 152 8.67 16.83 27.34
N GLY A 153 9.68 16.32 28.05
CA GLY A 153 10.24 14.98 27.84
C GLY A 153 11.66 14.86 28.42
N LEU A 154 12.46 13.94 27.88
CA LEU A 154 13.82 13.70 28.38
C LEU A 154 14.73 14.94 28.23
N TRP A 155 14.49 15.77 27.21
CA TRP A 155 15.21 17.04 27.01
C TRP A 155 15.05 18.04 28.16
N ASN A 156 13.85 18.11 28.76
CA ASN A 156 13.60 19.00 29.89
C ASN A 156 14.31 18.50 31.16
N LEU A 157 14.38 17.18 31.35
CA LEU A 157 15.13 16.55 32.44
C LEU A 157 16.62 16.81 32.29
N LEU A 158 17.18 16.64 31.09
CA LEU A 158 18.58 16.91 30.78
C LEU A 158 18.93 18.39 31.04
N LYS A 159 18.11 19.34 30.56
CA LYS A 159 18.30 20.77 30.84
C LYS A 159 18.26 21.08 32.34
N LYS A 160 17.32 20.50 33.08
CA LYS A 160 17.23 20.67 34.53
C LYS A 160 18.46 20.08 35.23
N ALA A 161 18.92 18.89 34.85
CA ALA A 161 20.12 18.24 35.39
C ALA A 161 21.38 19.06 35.13
N VAL A 162 21.60 19.49 33.89
CA VAL A 162 22.74 20.35 33.52
C VAL A 162 22.68 21.70 34.24
N SER A 163 21.50 22.31 34.36
CA SER A 163 21.34 23.58 35.10
C SER A 163 21.56 23.42 36.61
N ARG A 164 21.20 22.27 37.21
CA ARG A 164 21.50 21.94 38.60
C ARG A 164 22.99 21.79 38.80
N ILE A 165 23.68 21.04 37.94
CA ILE A 165 25.15 20.91 37.99
C ILE A 165 25.84 22.27 37.86
N ARG A 166 25.34 23.14 36.97
CA ARG A 166 25.85 24.51 36.79
C ARG A 166 25.58 25.42 38.00
N LYS A 167 24.39 25.32 38.62
CA LYS A 167 24.04 26.06 39.85
C LYS A 167 24.77 25.54 41.08
N THR A 168 24.98 24.24 41.22
CA THR A 168 25.78 23.63 42.28
C THR A 168 27.25 24.08 42.18
N ARG A 169 27.79 24.25 40.97
CA ARG A 169 29.11 24.88 40.76
C ARG A 169 29.18 26.35 41.22
N ILE A 170 28.09 27.10 41.09
CA ILE A 170 28.01 28.53 41.48
C ILE A 170 27.75 28.67 42.99
N HIS A 171 26.99 27.74 43.59
CA HIS A 171 26.67 27.76 45.02
C HIS A 171 27.84 27.35 45.93
N ILE A 172 28.90 26.74 45.39
CA ILE A 172 30.16 26.50 46.11
C ILE A 172 30.89 27.83 46.45
N ILE A 173 30.46 28.98 45.90
CA ILE A 173 31.10 30.31 46.09
C ILE A 173 30.22 31.29 46.91
N GLY A 174 29.03 30.91 47.41
CA GLY A 174 28.17 31.86 48.13
C GLY A 174 27.20 31.24 49.14
N GLU A 175 27.21 31.81 50.35
CA GLU A 175 26.50 31.44 51.58
C GLU A 175 24.96 31.24 51.47
N PRO A 176 24.33 30.57 52.46
CA PRO A 176 23.03 29.92 52.31
C PRO A 176 21.87 30.82 52.72
N GLN A 177 20.79 30.87 51.92
CA GLN A 177 19.49 31.32 52.42
C GLN A 177 18.24 30.64 51.79
N THR A 178 17.36 30.29 52.73
CA THR A 178 15.90 30.09 52.77
C THR A 178 15.24 28.94 51.99
N VAL A 179 14.58 28.08 52.78
CA VAL A 179 13.75 26.92 52.37
C VAL A 179 12.38 27.41 51.88
N PRO A 180 11.91 27.08 50.66
CA PRO A 180 10.56 27.42 50.23
C PRO A 180 9.53 26.36 50.68
N THR A 181 8.36 26.86 51.07
CA THR A 181 7.14 26.17 51.51
C THR A 181 6.54 25.18 50.49
N ASP A 182 5.87 24.15 51.04
CA ASP A 182 5.39 22.87 50.48
C ASP A 182 4.48 22.86 49.23
N THR A 183 4.16 24.00 48.61
CA THR A 183 3.38 24.05 47.36
C THR A 183 4.20 23.69 46.10
N GLY A 184 5.53 23.67 46.23
CA GLY A 184 6.45 23.25 45.16
C GLY A 184 6.46 21.73 44.92
N ALA A 185 6.21 20.91 45.95
CA ALA A 185 6.31 19.46 45.87
C ALA A 185 5.24 18.86 44.93
N VAL A 186 3.99 19.34 45.00
CA VAL A 186 2.88 18.87 44.14
C VAL A 186 3.07 19.28 42.68
N LYS A 187 3.52 20.51 42.41
CA LYS A 187 3.88 20.96 41.05
C LYS A 187 5.06 20.16 40.49
N SER A 188 6.07 19.88 41.33
CA SER A 188 7.25 19.08 40.97
C SER A 188 6.89 17.64 40.59
N ARG A 189 6.05 16.96 41.38
CA ARG A 189 5.56 15.61 41.07
C ARG A 189 4.82 15.57 39.72
N ARG A 190 3.92 16.52 39.47
CA ARG A 190 3.16 16.60 38.22
C ARG A 190 4.04 16.86 37.00
N GLU A 191 5.06 17.70 37.15
CA GLU A 191 6.07 17.92 36.09
C GLU A 191 6.96 16.70 35.87
N MET A 192 7.33 15.98 36.93
CA MET A 192 8.12 14.76 36.84
C MET A 192 7.37 13.66 36.07
N VAL A 193 6.08 13.47 36.39
CA VAL A 193 5.20 12.54 35.67
C VAL A 193 5.09 12.91 34.18
N LYS A 194 4.95 14.21 33.85
CA LYS A 194 4.94 14.67 32.45
C LYS A 194 6.24 14.35 31.70
N ASN A 195 7.38 14.48 32.37
CA ASN A 195 8.67 14.26 31.72
C ASN A 195 9.10 12.78 31.65
N LEU A 196 8.48 11.89 32.45
CA LEU A 196 8.78 10.45 32.50
C LEU A 196 7.68 9.57 31.87
N ALA A 197 6.61 10.18 31.36
CA ALA A 197 5.50 9.48 30.71
C ALA A 197 5.94 8.56 29.56
N PHE A 198 7.12 8.79 28.97
CA PHE A 198 7.68 7.96 27.93
C PHE A 198 8.15 6.57 28.43
N ILE A 199 8.46 6.38 29.72
CA ILE A 199 9.05 5.13 30.23
C ILE A 199 8.05 3.97 30.20
N PRO A 200 6.83 4.08 30.78
CA PRO A 200 5.84 3.00 30.66
C PRO A 200 5.45 2.73 29.21
N LEU A 201 5.39 3.78 28.38
CA LEU A 201 5.07 3.67 26.96
C LEU A 201 6.19 2.96 26.17
N LEU A 202 7.46 3.16 26.52
CA LEU A 202 8.59 2.43 25.93
C LEU A 202 8.52 0.94 26.27
N GLY A 203 8.14 0.60 27.50
CA GLY A 203 7.87 -0.79 27.91
C GLY A 203 6.72 -1.42 27.12
N ALA A 204 5.62 -0.66 26.94
CA ALA A 204 4.50 -1.08 26.10
C ALA A 204 4.93 -1.27 24.63
N PHE A 205 5.82 -0.42 24.10
CA PHE A 205 6.42 -0.56 22.76
C PHE A 205 7.16 -1.87 22.63
N GLY A 206 8.11 -2.14 23.52
CA GLY A 206 8.88 -3.38 23.50
C GLY A 206 7.98 -4.63 23.55
N TRP A 207 6.95 -4.61 24.40
CA TRP A 207 5.99 -5.71 24.53
C TRP A 207 5.15 -5.92 23.26
N ALA A 208 4.51 -4.85 22.74
CA ALA A 208 3.70 -4.90 21.52
C ALA A 208 4.53 -5.33 20.30
N PHE A 209 5.76 -4.81 20.20
CA PHE A 209 6.68 -5.18 19.14
C PHE A 209 7.10 -6.65 19.22
N SER A 210 7.43 -7.16 20.41
CA SER A 210 7.80 -8.56 20.60
C SER A 210 6.65 -9.52 20.31
N GLY A 211 5.40 -9.13 20.59
CA GLY A 211 4.20 -9.90 20.24
C GLY A 211 3.96 -10.00 18.74
N ASN A 212 4.33 -8.96 17.98
CA ASN A 212 4.11 -8.86 16.54
C ASN A 212 5.27 -9.40 15.68
N LYS A 213 6.39 -9.82 16.26
CA LYS A 213 7.60 -10.27 15.54
C LYS A 213 7.35 -11.41 14.53
N LYS A 214 6.27 -12.19 14.69
CA LYS A 214 5.83 -13.25 13.76
C LYS A 214 5.14 -12.73 12.49
N TYR A 215 4.69 -11.47 12.48
CA TYR A 215 3.99 -10.82 11.37
C TYR A 215 4.78 -9.63 10.79
N SER A 216 5.98 -9.35 11.31
CA SER A 216 6.80 -8.16 10.98
C SER A 216 7.60 -8.27 9.68
N GLY A 217 7.09 -8.95 8.64
CA GLY A 217 7.50 -8.57 7.29
C GLY A 217 7.08 -7.12 7.04
N ALA A 218 7.68 -6.41 6.09
CA ALA A 218 7.17 -5.09 5.71
C ALA A 218 5.70 -5.23 5.26
N ASP A 219 4.76 -5.01 6.18
CA ASP A 219 3.34 -5.20 5.94
C ASP A 219 2.94 -4.22 4.84
N ALA A 220 2.59 -4.76 3.67
CA ALA A 220 2.27 -3.99 2.47
C ALA A 220 1.06 -3.03 2.64
N PHE A 221 0.37 -3.06 3.78
CA PHE A 221 -0.87 -2.33 4.02
C PHE A 221 -0.73 -1.17 5.01
N SER A 222 0.12 -1.26 6.04
CA SER A 222 0.09 -0.32 7.17
C SER A 222 1.08 0.84 7.07
N GLY A 223 2.13 0.72 6.26
CA GLY A 223 3.17 1.75 6.11
C GLY A 223 2.93 2.76 5.00
N SER A 224 3.43 3.98 5.18
CA SER A 224 3.40 5.07 4.16
C SER A 224 4.28 4.79 2.93
N THR A 225 5.13 3.76 3.00
CA THR A 225 5.94 3.24 1.89
C THR A 225 5.48 1.83 1.55
N PHE A 226 4.69 1.69 0.51
CA PHE A 226 4.33 0.38 -0.05
C PHE A 226 5.50 -0.20 -0.86
N THR A 227 5.81 -1.47 -0.64
CA THR A 227 6.72 -2.25 -1.50
C THR A 227 5.94 -3.34 -2.24
N LEU A 228 5.88 -3.27 -3.58
CA LEU A 228 5.51 -4.44 -4.38
C LEU A 228 6.52 -5.53 -4.04
N ASP A 229 6.06 -6.74 -3.74
CA ASP A 229 6.92 -7.87 -3.37
C ASP A 229 7.71 -8.36 -4.61
N GLN A 230 8.74 -7.61 -4.98
CA GLN A 230 9.63 -7.89 -6.10
C GLN A 230 10.51 -9.13 -5.83
N LYS A 231 10.61 -9.57 -4.58
CA LYS A 231 11.36 -10.76 -4.18
C LYS A 231 10.85 -11.99 -4.95
N SER A 232 9.53 -12.06 -5.17
CA SER A 232 8.89 -13.09 -5.99
C SER A 232 9.28 -13.07 -7.48
N LEU A 233 9.65 -11.91 -8.04
CA LEU A 233 10.05 -11.77 -9.45
C LEU A 233 11.53 -12.07 -9.66
N SER A 234 12.40 -11.70 -8.71
CA SER A 234 13.83 -11.98 -8.78
C SER A 234 14.18 -13.46 -8.62
N GLU A 235 13.27 -14.24 -8.01
CA GLU A 235 13.38 -15.70 -7.86
C GLU A 235 12.90 -16.47 -9.10
N ILE A 236 12.31 -15.79 -10.10
CA ILE A 236 11.85 -16.45 -11.33
C ILE A 236 13.06 -16.81 -12.18
N GLU A 237 13.37 -18.10 -12.23
CA GLU A 237 14.40 -18.65 -13.09
C GLU A 237 13.85 -18.96 -14.49
N GLY A 238 14.57 -18.53 -15.52
CA GLY A 238 14.25 -18.81 -16.92
C GLY A 238 13.28 -17.81 -17.56
N GLN A 239 12.87 -18.10 -18.80
CA GLN A 239 11.92 -17.29 -19.56
C GLN A 239 10.59 -18.02 -19.70
N MET A 240 9.47 -17.28 -19.61
CA MET A 240 8.13 -17.84 -19.79
C MET A 240 8.01 -18.53 -21.16
N PRO A 241 7.74 -19.85 -21.21
CA PRO A 241 7.59 -20.55 -22.48
C PRO A 241 6.41 -19.99 -23.27
N LEU A 242 6.62 -19.79 -24.58
CA LEU A 242 5.60 -19.27 -25.48
C LEU A 242 5.08 -20.37 -26.43
N GLY A 243 3.88 -20.17 -26.97
CA GLY A 243 3.26 -21.02 -27.98
C GLY A 243 2.32 -20.23 -28.88
N VAL A 244 2.04 -20.74 -30.08
CA VAL A 244 1.12 -20.08 -31.01
C VAL A 244 -0.22 -20.80 -30.97
N LEU A 245 -1.28 -20.11 -30.53
CA LEU A 245 -2.65 -20.65 -30.53
C LEU A 245 -3.37 -20.46 -31.86
N PHE A 246 -3.08 -19.38 -32.58
CA PHE A 246 -3.78 -19.04 -33.81
C PHE A 246 -2.79 -18.45 -34.82
N LYS A 247 -2.82 -18.96 -36.05
CA LYS A 247 -1.91 -18.51 -37.12
C LYS A 247 -2.16 -17.03 -37.42
N GLY A 248 -1.10 -16.23 -37.41
CA GLY A 248 -1.19 -14.78 -37.65
C GLY A 248 -1.41 -13.92 -36.40
N LYS A 249 -1.55 -14.53 -35.22
CA LYS A 249 -1.50 -13.82 -33.93
C LYS A 249 -0.12 -14.00 -33.27
N PRO A 250 0.34 -13.04 -32.43
CA PRO A 250 1.58 -13.17 -31.69
C PRO A 250 1.56 -14.39 -30.75
N PRO A 251 2.73 -14.99 -30.44
CA PRO A 251 2.82 -16.08 -29.46
C PRO A 251 2.28 -15.69 -28.09
N ILE A 252 1.62 -16.63 -27.43
CA ILE A 252 1.10 -16.48 -26.06
C ILE A 252 1.92 -17.28 -25.06
N SER A 253 1.90 -16.89 -23.79
CA SER A 253 2.48 -17.64 -22.69
C SER A 253 1.77 -18.99 -22.49
N ARG A 254 2.54 -20.03 -22.17
CA ARG A 254 1.97 -21.36 -21.83
C ARG A 254 1.11 -21.34 -20.58
N LEU A 255 1.33 -20.37 -19.69
CA LEU A 255 0.44 -20.05 -18.58
C LEU A 255 -0.53 -18.95 -19.01
N ILE A 256 -1.82 -19.15 -18.82
CA ILE A 256 -2.88 -18.19 -19.17
C ILE A 256 -3.56 -17.72 -17.89
N LEU A 257 -3.74 -16.41 -17.73
CA LEU A 257 -4.37 -15.86 -16.53
C LEU A 257 -5.90 -15.91 -16.64
N GLY A 258 -6.53 -16.74 -15.80
CA GLY A 258 -7.98 -16.83 -15.65
C GLY A 258 -8.56 -15.76 -14.71
N GLN A 259 -9.89 -15.79 -14.50
CA GLN A 259 -10.57 -14.77 -13.69
C GLN A 259 -11.22 -15.26 -12.39
N ASN A 260 -11.64 -16.53 -12.26
CA ASN A 260 -12.61 -16.93 -11.23
C ASN A 260 -12.16 -16.64 -9.78
N ILE A 261 -10.87 -16.81 -9.52
CA ILE A 261 -10.28 -16.51 -8.21
C ILE A 261 -10.26 -15.00 -7.97
N LEU A 262 -9.89 -14.22 -8.98
CA LEU A 262 -9.79 -12.77 -8.94
C LEU A 262 -11.16 -12.09 -8.81
N SER A 263 -12.17 -12.55 -9.54
CA SER A 263 -13.54 -12.03 -9.48
C SER A 263 -14.34 -12.52 -8.25
N GLY A 264 -13.76 -13.42 -7.45
CA GLY A 264 -14.44 -14.06 -6.34
C GLY A 264 -15.59 -14.96 -6.77
N THR A 265 -15.65 -15.41 -8.02
CA THR A 265 -16.59 -16.43 -8.50
C THR A 265 -16.02 -17.84 -8.39
N ALA A 266 -15.01 -18.03 -7.54
CA ALA A 266 -14.45 -19.34 -7.24
C ALA A 266 -15.56 -20.30 -6.77
N HIS A 267 -15.74 -21.37 -7.54
CA HIS A 267 -16.66 -22.44 -7.20
C HIS A 267 -15.97 -23.38 -6.22
N ALA A 268 -16.55 -23.53 -5.04
CA ALA A 268 -16.18 -24.57 -4.09
C ALA A 268 -17.39 -25.47 -3.88
N ARG A 269 -17.19 -26.78 -3.89
CA ARG A 269 -18.28 -27.76 -3.69
C ARG A 269 -18.85 -27.65 -2.29
N ASP A 270 -17.97 -27.75 -1.28
CA ASP A 270 -18.38 -27.89 0.12
C ASP A 270 -18.08 -26.64 0.97
N LEU A 271 -17.23 -25.72 0.48
CA LEU A 271 -16.78 -24.56 1.24
C LEU A 271 -17.60 -23.31 0.89
N ILE A 272 -18.74 -23.16 1.57
CA ILE A 272 -19.67 -22.02 1.37
C ILE A 272 -19.04 -20.64 1.61
N TYR A 273 -17.98 -20.58 2.42
CA TYR A 273 -17.25 -19.34 2.75
C TYR A 273 -16.10 -19.03 1.77
N ALA A 274 -15.76 -19.93 0.84
CA ALA A 274 -14.62 -19.71 -0.07
C ALA A 274 -14.81 -18.43 -0.90
N ARG A 275 -16.02 -18.20 -1.41
CA ARG A 275 -16.36 -17.00 -2.16
C ARG A 275 -16.15 -15.71 -1.37
N SER A 276 -16.54 -15.67 -0.09
CA SER A 276 -16.36 -14.48 0.74
C SER A 276 -14.87 -14.24 1.05
N LEU A 277 -14.11 -15.30 1.32
CA LEU A 277 -12.66 -15.20 1.51
C LEU A 277 -11.94 -14.68 0.26
N PHE A 278 -12.25 -15.22 -0.92
CA PHE A 278 -11.64 -14.76 -2.17
C PHE A 278 -11.98 -13.29 -2.45
N ARG A 279 -13.20 -12.84 -2.18
CA ARG A 279 -13.58 -11.42 -2.32
C ARG A 279 -12.89 -10.53 -1.29
N ALA A 280 -12.68 -11.01 -0.07
CA ALA A 280 -11.99 -10.25 0.97
C ALA A 280 -10.49 -10.09 0.64
N TYR A 281 -9.87 -11.12 0.07
CA TYR A 281 -8.46 -11.10 -0.30
C TYR A 281 -8.21 -10.38 -1.64
N ASN A 282 -8.95 -10.74 -2.69
CA ASN A 282 -8.82 -10.17 -4.03
C ASN A 282 -9.64 -8.88 -4.16
N ASN A 283 -9.25 -7.86 -3.39
CA ASN A 283 -9.69 -6.50 -3.67
C ASN A 283 -9.11 -6.01 -5.02
N GLU A 284 -9.68 -4.96 -5.60
CA GLU A 284 -9.28 -4.40 -6.90
C GLU A 284 -7.76 -4.19 -7.01
N LYS A 285 -7.17 -3.69 -5.93
CA LYS A 285 -5.74 -3.44 -5.81
C LYS A 285 -4.92 -4.72 -5.84
N LYS A 286 -5.32 -5.79 -5.13
CA LYS A 286 -4.64 -7.08 -5.18
C LYS A 286 -4.75 -7.73 -6.56
N ILE A 287 -5.88 -7.53 -7.23
CA ILE A 287 -6.09 -8.00 -8.61
C ILE A 287 -5.13 -7.27 -9.57
N ILE A 288 -5.02 -5.94 -9.48
CA ILE A 288 -4.10 -5.14 -10.31
C ILE A 288 -2.63 -5.52 -10.03
N GLU A 289 -2.25 -5.68 -8.76
CA GLU A 289 -0.92 -6.18 -8.38
C GLU A 289 -0.65 -7.55 -9.03
N THR A 290 -1.63 -8.45 -8.98
CA THR A 290 -1.51 -9.77 -9.61
C THR A 290 -1.35 -9.65 -11.12
N TYR A 291 -2.06 -8.73 -11.78
CA TYR A 291 -1.89 -8.49 -13.21
C TYR A 291 -0.49 -7.98 -13.55
N LEU A 292 0.02 -7.00 -12.79
CA LEU A 292 1.34 -6.44 -12.99
C LEU A 292 2.45 -7.49 -12.77
N LEU A 293 2.34 -8.29 -11.71
CA LEU A 293 3.28 -9.38 -11.43
C LEU A 293 3.22 -10.45 -12.52
N ALA A 294 2.02 -10.82 -12.98
CA ALA A 294 1.83 -11.78 -14.06
C ALA A 294 2.48 -11.30 -15.36
N GLU A 295 2.25 -10.04 -15.74
CA GLU A 295 2.86 -9.45 -16.94
C GLU A 295 4.38 -9.41 -16.83
N LYS A 296 4.93 -8.96 -15.69
CA LYS A 296 6.38 -8.95 -15.44
C LYS A 296 7.01 -10.34 -15.43
N ALA A 297 6.26 -11.36 -15.00
CA ALA A 297 6.66 -12.76 -15.07
C ALA A 297 6.58 -13.35 -16.50
N GLY A 298 6.16 -12.57 -17.50
CA GLY A 298 6.08 -12.98 -18.90
C GLY A 298 4.76 -13.63 -19.30
N ILE A 299 3.74 -13.67 -18.42
CA ILE A 299 2.39 -14.07 -18.79
C ILE A 299 1.82 -12.97 -19.69
N ASN A 300 1.23 -13.33 -20.83
CA ASN A 300 0.77 -12.35 -21.82
C ASN A 300 -0.65 -12.60 -22.35
N LEU A 301 -1.39 -13.59 -21.84
CA LEU A 301 -2.80 -13.83 -22.21
C LEU A 301 -3.69 -13.81 -20.97
N PHE A 302 -4.62 -12.85 -20.93
CA PHE A 302 -5.42 -12.53 -19.75
C PHE A 302 -6.91 -12.59 -20.06
N TYR A 303 -7.72 -13.02 -19.09
CA TYR A 303 -9.17 -12.97 -19.22
C TYR A 303 -9.68 -11.52 -19.16
N MET A 304 -10.46 -11.11 -20.16
CA MET A 304 -11.05 -9.77 -20.25
C MET A 304 -12.08 -9.55 -19.14
N SER A 305 -11.74 -8.66 -18.21
CA SER A 305 -12.64 -8.21 -17.14
C SER A 305 -12.69 -6.68 -17.11
N PRO A 306 -13.72 -6.06 -16.48
CA PRO A 306 -13.74 -4.61 -16.30
C PRO A 306 -12.49 -4.06 -15.60
N ILE A 307 -11.94 -4.80 -14.62
CA ILE A 307 -10.71 -4.42 -13.91
C ILE A 307 -9.49 -4.51 -14.84
N LEU A 308 -9.43 -5.53 -15.71
CA LEU A 308 -8.36 -5.63 -16.72
C LEU A 308 -8.43 -4.50 -17.74
N GLN A 309 -9.62 -4.05 -18.14
CA GLN A 309 -9.77 -2.88 -19.02
C GLN A 309 -9.19 -1.62 -18.37
N THR A 310 -9.43 -1.43 -17.07
CA THR A 310 -8.81 -0.35 -16.29
C THR A 310 -7.29 -0.50 -16.25
N TYR A 311 -6.79 -1.71 -16.00
CA TYR A 311 -5.35 -2.03 -16.04
C TYR A 311 -4.70 -1.63 -17.37
N MET A 312 -5.26 -2.09 -18.50
CA MET A 312 -4.71 -1.80 -19.84
C MET A 312 -4.74 -0.31 -20.20
N LYS A 313 -5.71 0.46 -19.69
CA LYS A 313 -5.75 1.92 -19.87
C LYS A 313 -4.62 2.65 -19.13
N ILE A 314 -4.14 2.07 -18.03
CA ILE A 314 -3.11 2.67 -17.16
C ILE A 314 -1.71 2.28 -17.61
N TYR A 315 -1.47 0.97 -17.79
CA TYR A 315 -0.15 0.41 -18.07
C TYR A 315 0.12 0.21 -19.57
N GLY A 316 -0.91 0.44 -20.41
CA GLY A 316 -0.86 0.15 -21.83
C GLY A 316 -1.28 -1.28 -22.17
N LYS A 317 -1.52 -1.54 -23.46
CA LYS A 317 -1.91 -2.86 -23.96
C LYS A 317 -0.68 -3.61 -24.49
N ASN A 318 0.11 -4.18 -23.58
CA ASN A 318 1.21 -5.10 -23.91
C ASN A 318 0.80 -6.59 -23.81
N ILE A 319 -0.45 -6.84 -23.43
CA ILE A 319 -1.02 -8.17 -23.22
C ILE A 319 -2.12 -8.47 -24.25
N GLN A 320 -2.28 -9.76 -24.54
CA GLN A 320 -3.39 -10.30 -25.32
C GLN A 320 -4.55 -10.68 -24.39
N THR A 321 -5.77 -10.68 -24.92
CA THR A 321 -6.99 -10.86 -24.13
C THR A 321 -7.91 -11.95 -24.67
N TRP A 322 -8.54 -12.70 -23.77
CA TRP A 322 -9.56 -13.69 -24.12
C TRP A 322 -10.81 -13.54 -23.29
N ALA A 323 -11.96 -13.90 -23.83
CA ALA A 323 -13.23 -13.83 -23.13
C ALA A 323 -14.14 -15.01 -23.52
N ASN A 324 -15.11 -15.27 -22.65
CA ASN A 324 -16.15 -16.24 -22.93
C ASN A 324 -17.43 -15.53 -23.39
N VAL A 325 -18.13 -16.13 -24.34
CA VAL A 325 -19.50 -15.75 -24.75
C VAL A 325 -20.51 -16.85 -24.41
N VAL A 326 -21.77 -16.44 -24.29
CA VAL A 326 -22.92 -17.27 -23.94
C VAL A 326 -24.00 -17.07 -25.00
N PRO A 327 -23.89 -17.70 -26.18
CA PRO A 327 -24.90 -17.56 -27.22
C PRO A 327 -26.25 -18.15 -26.78
N GLU A 328 -27.29 -17.33 -26.88
CA GLU A 328 -28.69 -17.70 -26.62
C GLU A 328 -29.42 -17.97 -27.94
N LYS A 329 -30.54 -18.70 -27.90
CA LYS A 329 -31.31 -19.06 -29.12
C LYS A 329 -31.88 -17.84 -29.84
N ASN A 330 -32.23 -16.81 -29.08
CA ASN A 330 -32.79 -15.54 -29.54
C ASN A 330 -31.73 -14.46 -29.78
N ASP A 331 -30.52 -14.62 -29.23
CA ASP A 331 -29.42 -13.67 -29.39
C ASP A 331 -28.07 -14.42 -29.39
N ILE A 332 -27.58 -14.69 -30.59
CA ILE A 332 -26.35 -15.47 -30.80
C ILE A 332 -25.12 -14.55 -30.86
N TYR A 333 -25.30 -13.30 -31.29
CA TYR A 333 -24.21 -12.48 -31.84
C TYR A 333 -23.85 -11.26 -30.97
N SER A 334 -24.80 -10.71 -30.20
CA SER A 334 -24.59 -9.40 -29.55
C SER A 334 -23.41 -9.38 -28.58
N GLU A 335 -23.17 -10.47 -27.85
CA GLU A 335 -22.03 -10.55 -26.92
C GLU A 335 -20.69 -10.64 -27.67
N VAL A 336 -20.66 -11.32 -28.82
CA VAL A 336 -19.47 -11.40 -29.69
C VAL A 336 -19.13 -10.00 -30.22
N ASP A 337 -20.12 -9.30 -30.78
CA ASP A 337 -19.92 -7.97 -31.37
C ASP A 337 -19.43 -6.98 -30.30
N LYS A 338 -20.02 -7.03 -29.11
CA LYS A 338 -19.58 -6.20 -27.98
C LYS A 338 -18.13 -6.46 -27.57
N LEU A 339 -17.66 -7.70 -27.59
CA LEU A 339 -16.26 -8.02 -27.27
C LEU A 339 -15.31 -7.57 -28.38
N ILE A 340 -15.74 -7.68 -29.65
CA ILE A 340 -14.99 -7.15 -30.79
C ILE A 340 -14.81 -5.63 -30.67
N ASP A 341 -15.87 -4.90 -30.34
CA ASP A 341 -15.82 -3.44 -30.11
C ASP A 341 -14.88 -3.07 -28.95
N GLN A 342 -14.70 -3.96 -27.98
CA GLN A 342 -13.75 -3.79 -26.87
C GLN A 342 -12.31 -4.17 -27.23
N GLY A 343 -12.05 -4.62 -28.46
CA GLY A 343 -10.72 -4.98 -28.93
C GLY A 343 -10.17 -6.28 -28.32
N ILE A 344 -11.03 -7.28 -28.11
CA ILE A 344 -10.66 -8.62 -27.63
C ILE A 344 -9.72 -9.33 -28.61
N ASP A 345 -8.87 -10.27 -28.16
CA ASP A 345 -7.98 -11.03 -29.05
C ASP A 345 -8.46 -12.44 -29.37
N TYR A 346 -9.12 -13.10 -28.42
CA TYR A 346 -9.64 -14.47 -28.54
C TYR A 346 -11.05 -14.57 -27.96
N ILE A 347 -11.96 -15.24 -28.68
CA ILE A 347 -13.36 -15.38 -28.28
C ILE A 347 -13.68 -16.88 -28.16
N LEU A 348 -14.13 -17.30 -26.98
CA LEU A 348 -14.46 -18.69 -26.70
C LEU A 348 -15.91 -18.83 -26.27
N ILE A 349 -16.58 -19.90 -26.64
CA ILE A 349 -17.91 -20.21 -26.11
C ILE A 349 -17.76 -20.91 -24.75
N ARG A 350 -18.48 -20.41 -23.74
CA ARG A 350 -18.42 -20.95 -22.38
C ARG A 350 -18.85 -22.42 -22.35
N GLY A 351 -18.08 -23.26 -21.64
CA GLY A 351 -18.31 -24.70 -21.65
C GLY A 351 -19.70 -25.16 -21.21
N ALA A 352 -20.23 -24.61 -20.13
CA ALA A 352 -21.58 -24.96 -19.68
C ALA A 352 -22.65 -24.61 -20.73
N THR A 353 -22.40 -23.58 -21.54
CA THR A 353 -23.29 -23.20 -22.62
C THR A 353 -23.24 -24.22 -23.75
N VAL A 354 -22.05 -24.72 -24.11
CA VAL A 354 -21.89 -25.78 -25.12
C VAL A 354 -22.62 -27.05 -24.68
N ASP A 355 -22.37 -27.53 -23.46
CA ASP A 355 -23.02 -28.73 -22.93
C ASP A 355 -24.55 -28.59 -22.97
N ASN A 356 -25.08 -27.45 -22.51
CA ASN A 356 -26.52 -27.20 -22.50
C ASN A 356 -27.12 -27.16 -23.91
N ARG A 357 -26.48 -26.48 -24.87
CA ARG A 357 -27.00 -26.37 -26.23
C ARG A 357 -27.02 -27.71 -26.96
N ILE A 358 -26.03 -28.56 -26.71
CA ILE A 358 -26.00 -29.91 -27.28
C ILE A 358 -27.08 -30.78 -26.66
N ASN A 359 -27.23 -30.75 -25.33
CA ASN A 359 -28.30 -31.48 -24.65
C ASN A 359 -29.70 -31.04 -25.10
N GLU A 360 -29.87 -29.78 -25.49
CA GLU A 360 -31.12 -29.23 -26.02
C GLU A 360 -31.33 -29.48 -27.53
N GLY A 361 -30.39 -30.16 -28.21
CA GLY A 361 -30.44 -30.34 -29.67
C GLY A 361 -30.24 -29.06 -30.48
N ALA A 362 -29.69 -28.02 -29.88
CA ALA A 362 -29.50 -26.68 -30.44
C ALA A 362 -28.04 -26.41 -30.83
N ILE A 363 -27.39 -27.40 -31.45
CA ILE A 363 -26.00 -27.30 -31.91
C ILE A 363 -25.81 -26.21 -32.97
N ASP A 364 -26.85 -25.91 -33.75
CA ASP A 364 -26.84 -24.87 -34.76
C ASP A 364 -26.53 -23.48 -34.17
N VAL A 365 -26.90 -23.23 -32.92
CA VAL A 365 -26.58 -22.00 -32.17
C VAL A 365 -25.06 -21.87 -31.98
N ILE A 366 -24.40 -22.97 -31.61
CA ILE A 366 -22.95 -23.02 -31.41
C ILE A 366 -22.24 -22.82 -32.75
N ALA A 367 -22.66 -23.54 -33.80
CA ALA A 367 -22.09 -23.42 -35.14
C ALA A 367 -22.21 -21.99 -35.69
N LYS A 368 -23.40 -21.38 -35.60
CA LYS A 368 -23.64 -19.99 -36.03
C LYS A 368 -22.74 -18.99 -35.26
N CYS A 369 -22.58 -19.17 -33.95
CA CYS A 369 -21.72 -18.32 -33.14
C CYS A 369 -20.24 -18.43 -33.56
N ILE A 370 -19.72 -19.65 -33.72
CA ILE A 370 -18.35 -19.90 -34.18
C ILE A 370 -18.11 -19.29 -35.58
N ASP A 371 -19.06 -19.50 -36.50
CA ASP A 371 -18.99 -18.93 -37.85
C ASP A 371 -18.97 -17.40 -37.83
N HIS A 372 -19.80 -16.78 -36.99
CA HIS A 372 -19.81 -15.33 -36.83
C HIS A 372 -18.46 -14.79 -36.35
N ILE A 373 -17.88 -15.40 -35.31
CA ILE A 373 -16.53 -15.03 -34.81
C ILE A 373 -15.48 -15.16 -35.92
N LYS A 374 -15.48 -16.27 -36.67
CA LYS A 374 -14.52 -16.53 -37.75
C LYS A 374 -14.68 -15.54 -38.92
N ARG A 375 -15.91 -15.20 -39.31
CA ARG A 375 -16.17 -14.22 -40.39
C ARG A 375 -15.63 -12.83 -40.06
N GLN A 376 -15.61 -12.46 -38.78
CA GLN A 376 -15.01 -11.22 -38.31
C GLN A 376 -13.47 -11.28 -38.21
N GLY A 377 -12.85 -12.43 -38.53
CA GLY A 377 -11.40 -12.61 -38.51
C GLY A 377 -10.81 -12.92 -37.13
N TYR A 378 -11.64 -13.28 -36.15
CA TYR A 378 -11.18 -13.57 -34.78
C TYR A 378 -10.95 -15.08 -34.56
N PRO A 379 -9.96 -15.46 -33.72
CA PRO A 379 -9.83 -16.82 -33.23
C PRO A 379 -11.09 -17.23 -32.45
N ALA A 380 -11.73 -18.31 -32.92
CA ALA A 380 -12.90 -18.90 -32.27
C ALA A 380 -12.51 -20.20 -31.55
N GLY A 381 -13.01 -20.38 -30.33
CA GLY A 381 -12.87 -21.62 -29.58
C GLY A 381 -14.11 -21.94 -28.78
N LEU A 382 -14.11 -23.09 -28.11
CA LEU A 382 -15.17 -23.49 -27.21
C LEU A 382 -14.60 -24.37 -26.09
N GLY A 383 -15.27 -24.38 -24.94
CA GLY A 383 -15.03 -25.36 -23.89
C GLY A 383 -16.20 -26.33 -23.78
N ALA A 384 -16.06 -27.37 -22.96
CA ALA A 384 -17.15 -28.24 -22.54
C ALA A 384 -16.78 -28.93 -21.23
N HIS A 385 -17.77 -29.42 -20.49
CA HIS A 385 -17.54 -30.28 -19.31
C HIS A 385 -17.76 -31.76 -19.64
N THR A 386 -18.32 -32.07 -20.81
CA THR A 386 -18.55 -33.43 -21.28
C THR A 386 -17.78 -33.72 -22.57
N VAL A 387 -17.29 -34.96 -22.70
CA VAL A 387 -16.59 -35.39 -23.93
C VAL A 387 -17.58 -35.49 -25.10
N GLN A 388 -18.82 -35.88 -24.83
CA GLN A 388 -19.89 -35.98 -25.83
C GLN A 388 -20.17 -34.64 -26.49
N ALA A 389 -20.14 -33.54 -25.72
CA ALA A 389 -20.28 -32.21 -26.27
C ALA A 389 -19.15 -31.86 -27.24
N LEU A 390 -17.92 -32.27 -26.95
CA LEU A 390 -16.79 -32.03 -27.86
C LEU A 390 -16.91 -32.85 -29.15
N ILE A 391 -17.27 -34.13 -29.05
CA ILE A 391 -17.48 -35.00 -30.21
C ILE A 391 -18.58 -34.44 -31.12
N ALA A 392 -19.71 -34.05 -30.54
CA ALA A 392 -20.82 -33.48 -31.31
C ALA A 392 -20.46 -32.16 -32.00
N CYS A 393 -19.52 -31.38 -31.47
CA CYS A 393 -19.02 -30.17 -32.13
C CYS A 393 -17.94 -30.43 -33.20
N GLU A 394 -17.33 -31.61 -33.20
CA GLU A 394 -16.34 -32.03 -34.21
C GLU A 394 -17.01 -32.59 -35.47
N GLU A 395 -18.10 -33.34 -35.28
CA GLU A 395 -19.00 -33.82 -36.33
C GLU A 395 -19.73 -32.68 -37.07
#